data_AF-A0A3L7T0P4-F1
#
_entry.id   AF-A0A3L7T0P4-F1
#
_cell.length_a   1.000
_cell.length_b   1.000
_cell.length_c   1.000
_cell.angle_alpha   90.00
_cell.angle_beta   90.00
_cell.angle_gamma   90.00
#
_symmetry.space_group_name_H-M   'P 1'
#
loop_
_entity.id
_entity.type
_entity.pdbx_description
1 polymer ?
#
loop_
_entity_poly.entity_id
_entity_poly.type
_entity_poly.pdbx_seq_one_letter_code
_entity_poly.pdbx_strand_id
1 'polypeptide(L)'
;GVWATAPYLHNGSVPTIYSLLNSKARPKVFTRDFQNKFENYNQKELGWNFLSKNNTEHLQNKEITEQRKWYDTSTPGRLNTGHTFGDDLNEQERSQVLEYLKTL
;
A
#
# COMPACT_ATOMS: atom_id res chain seq x y z
N GLY A 1 -2.31 -0.36 -17.11
CA GLY A 1 -0.97 0.08 -16.68
C GLY A 1 -0.82 0.05 -15.17
N VAL A 2 -0.32 1.14 -14.60
CA VAL A 2 0.04 1.27 -13.17
C VAL A 2 -1.14 1.04 -12.21
N TRP A 3 -2.38 1.25 -12.67
CA TRP A 3 -3.58 1.05 -11.85
C TRP A 3 -3.78 -0.39 -11.36
N ALA A 4 -3.13 -1.39 -11.97
CA ALA A 4 -3.30 -2.82 -11.69
C ALA A 4 -2.06 -3.51 -11.07
N THR A 5 -0.99 -2.77 -10.77
CA THR A 5 0.32 -3.34 -10.40
C THR A 5 0.69 -3.09 -8.94
N ALA A 6 -0.29 -2.90 -8.06
CA ALA A 6 -0.03 -2.78 -6.64
C ALA A 6 0.62 -4.05 -6.06
N PRO A 7 1.50 -3.93 -5.04
CA PRO A 7 1.91 -2.70 -4.36
C PRO A 7 3.01 -1.91 -5.12
N TYR A 8 3.22 -0.67 -4.71
CA TYR A 8 4.05 0.34 -5.38
C TYR A 8 5.41 0.57 -4.69
N LEU A 9 6.25 1.37 -5.36
CA LEU A 9 7.69 1.54 -5.14
C LEU A 9 8.51 0.30 -5.50
N HIS A 10 9.83 0.46 -5.61
CA HIS A 10 10.75 -0.60 -6.03
C HIS A 10 10.75 -1.83 -5.10
N ASN A 11 10.31 -1.65 -3.84
CA ASN A 11 10.26 -2.70 -2.82
C ASN A 11 8.83 -3.14 -2.46
N GLY A 12 7.80 -2.64 -3.14
CA GLY A 12 6.41 -3.01 -2.89
C GLY A 12 5.88 -2.60 -1.51
N SER A 13 6.40 -1.51 -0.95
CA SER A 13 6.12 -1.07 0.42
C SER A 13 4.87 -0.18 0.57
N VAL A 14 4.20 0.16 -0.53
CA VAL A 14 3.02 1.05 -0.54
C VAL A 14 1.83 0.33 -1.19
N PRO A 15 0.70 0.11 -0.48
CA PRO A 15 -0.35 -0.81 -0.93
C PRO A 15 -1.27 -0.25 -2.03
N THR A 16 -1.42 1.08 -2.11
CA THR A 16 -2.36 1.76 -3.03
C THR A 16 -1.72 2.99 -3.67
N ILE A 17 -2.17 3.40 -4.86
CA ILE A 17 -1.72 4.66 -5.48
C ILE A 17 -2.14 5.85 -4.60
N TYR A 18 -3.29 5.77 -3.93
CA TYR A 18 -3.66 6.79 -2.94
C TYR A 18 -2.57 6.97 -1.87
N SER A 19 -2.08 5.87 -1.28
CA SER A 19 -0.98 5.91 -0.30
C SER A 19 0.38 6.32 -0.92
N LEU A 20 0.56 6.14 -2.23
CA LEU A 20 1.73 6.64 -2.95
C LEU A 20 1.70 8.16 -3.06
N LEU A 21 0.53 8.71 -3.38
CA LEU A 21 0.25 10.14 -3.50
C LEU A 21 -0.01 10.84 -2.15
N ASN A 22 -0.16 10.10 -1.05
CA ASN A 22 -0.32 10.62 0.30
C ASN A 22 0.59 9.85 1.25
N SER A 23 1.82 10.33 1.45
CA SER A 23 2.82 9.63 2.26
C SER A 23 2.39 9.44 3.72
N LYS A 24 1.56 10.35 4.23
CA LYS A 24 1.02 10.33 5.60
C LYS A 24 0.02 9.18 5.81
N ALA A 25 -0.57 8.65 4.74
CA ALA A 25 -1.51 7.53 4.78
C ALA A 25 -0.82 6.15 4.69
N ARG A 26 0.50 6.09 4.46
CA ARG A 26 1.21 4.83 4.26
C ARG A 26 1.23 4.00 5.55
N PRO A 27 0.85 2.70 5.50
CA PRO A 27 0.85 1.87 6.69
C PRO A 27 2.28 1.50 7.13
N LYS A 28 2.50 1.40 8.45
CA LYS A 28 3.77 0.91 9.00
C LYS A 28 3.94 -0.59 8.81
N VAL A 29 2.91 -1.34 9.16
CA VAL A 29 2.85 -2.79 9.00
C VAL A 29 1.52 -3.12 8.33
N PHE A 30 1.53 -3.87 7.23
CA PHE A 30 0.28 -4.22 6.53
C PHE A 30 0.29 -5.64 5.95
N THR A 31 -0.92 -6.17 5.74
CA THR A 31 -1.15 -7.41 5.00
C THR A 31 -2.36 -7.25 4.10
N ARG A 32 -2.52 -8.15 3.13
CA ARG A 32 -3.67 -8.18 2.22
C ARG A 32 -4.22 -9.59 2.12
N ASP A 33 -5.39 -9.73 1.50
CA ASP A 33 -5.80 -11.03 1.00
C ASP A 33 -4.92 -11.42 -0.22
N PHE A 34 -4.45 -12.66 -0.20
CA PHE A 34 -3.63 -13.27 -1.25
C PHE A 34 -4.45 -14.12 -2.22
N GLN A 35 -5.75 -14.29 -1.96
CA GLN A 35 -6.71 -14.70 -2.98
C GLN A 35 -6.82 -13.54 -3.96
N ASN A 36 -6.08 -13.63 -5.08
CA ASN A 36 -6.01 -12.62 -6.14
C ASN A 36 -7.34 -12.48 -6.89
N LYS A 37 -8.38 -12.06 -6.18
CA LYS A 37 -9.73 -11.87 -6.67
C LYS A 37 -10.04 -10.40 -6.77
N PHE A 38 -10.90 -10.05 -7.72
CA PHE A 38 -11.23 -8.66 -8.01
C PHE A 38 -11.94 -7.97 -6.85
N GLU A 39 -12.69 -8.70 -6.03
CA GLU A 39 -13.38 -8.15 -4.85
C GLU A 39 -12.40 -7.66 -3.77
N ASN A 40 -11.17 -8.19 -3.79
CA ASN A 40 -10.10 -7.80 -2.87
C ASN A 40 -9.30 -6.58 -3.37
N TYR A 41 -9.63 -6.05 -4.54
CA TYR A 41 -8.98 -4.87 -5.12
C TYR A 41 -9.75 -3.59 -4.82
N ASN A 42 -9.07 -2.61 -4.24
CA ASN A 42 -9.61 -1.27 -4.01
C ASN A 42 -9.56 -0.44 -5.29
N GLN A 43 -10.68 -0.35 -6.00
CA GLN A 43 -10.78 0.44 -7.23
C GLN A 43 -10.78 1.96 -7.00
N LYS A 44 -11.10 2.41 -5.77
CA LYS A 44 -11.10 3.84 -5.43
C LYS A 44 -9.68 4.34 -5.20
N GLU A 45 -8.89 3.59 -4.45
CA GLU A 45 -7.50 3.96 -4.11
C GLU A 45 -6.45 3.37 -5.06
N LEU A 46 -6.86 2.47 -5.94
CA LEU A 46 -6.03 1.71 -6.88
C LEU A 46 -4.95 0.90 -6.16
N GLY A 47 -5.34 -0.25 -5.64
CA GLY A 47 -4.44 -1.23 -5.05
C GLY A 47 -5.16 -2.32 -4.29
N TRP A 48 -4.46 -3.03 -3.42
CA TRP A 48 -5.08 -4.09 -2.62
C TRP A 48 -5.81 -3.52 -1.42
N ASN A 49 -6.98 -4.09 -1.08
CA ASN A 49 -7.52 -3.92 0.27
C ASN A 49 -6.52 -4.50 1.28
N PHE A 50 -6.22 -3.76 2.33
CA PHE A 50 -5.21 -4.15 3.29
C PHE A 50 -5.67 -3.92 4.74
N LEU A 51 -5.13 -4.71 5.65
CA LEU A 51 -5.20 -4.48 7.08
C LEU A 51 -3.88 -3.88 7.53
N SER A 52 -3.94 -2.82 8.34
CA SER A 52 -2.76 -2.16 8.89
C SER A 52 -2.65 -2.33 10.40
N LYS A 53 -1.41 -2.34 10.89
CA LYS A 53 -1.04 -2.35 12.30
C LYS A 53 0.13 -1.39 12.53
N ASN A 54 0.31 -0.95 13.77
CA ASN A 54 1.39 -0.05 14.15
C ASN A 54 2.73 -0.77 14.36
N ASN A 55 2.69 -2.07 14.67
CA ASN A 55 3.85 -2.92 14.98
C ASN A 55 3.55 -4.39 14.64
N THR A 56 4.54 -5.26 14.86
CA THR A 56 4.48 -6.71 14.59
C THR A 56 4.21 -7.56 15.83
N GLU A 57 3.80 -6.98 16.96
CA GLU A 57 3.58 -7.72 18.23
C GLU A 57 2.54 -8.84 18.07
N HIS A 58 1.48 -8.60 17.29
CA HIS A 58 0.46 -9.59 16.98
C HIS A 58 0.95 -10.82 16.20
N LEU A 59 2.19 -10.77 15.69
CA LEU A 59 2.86 -11.87 14.98
C LEU A 59 3.78 -12.68 15.89
N GLN A 60 4.01 -12.24 17.13
CA GLN A 60 4.78 -13.02 18.10
C GLN A 60 4.13 -14.40 18.27
N ASN A 61 4.96 -15.44 18.24
CA ASN A 61 4.54 -16.85 18.33
C ASN A 61 3.63 -17.35 17.19
N LYS A 62 3.54 -16.62 16.06
CA LYS A 62 2.91 -17.13 14.84
C LYS A 62 3.92 -17.89 13.99
N GLU A 63 3.42 -18.85 13.21
CA GLU A 63 4.22 -19.56 12.20
C GLU A 63 4.88 -18.58 11.23
N ILE A 64 6.08 -18.91 10.75
CA ILE A 64 6.85 -18.08 9.81
C ILE A 64 6.04 -17.77 8.55
N THR A 65 5.20 -18.72 8.11
CA THR A 65 4.29 -18.55 6.97
C THR A 65 3.27 -17.43 7.19
N GLU A 66 2.73 -17.29 8.41
CA GLU A 66 1.83 -16.19 8.76
C GLU A 66 2.59 -14.87 8.92
N GLN A 67 3.78 -14.90 9.52
CA GLN A 67 4.61 -13.69 9.65
C GLN A 67 4.97 -13.09 8.29
N ARG A 68 5.29 -13.95 7.31
CA ARG A 68 5.66 -13.54 5.93
C ARG A 68 4.52 -12.88 5.14
N LYS A 69 3.27 -13.03 5.56
CA LYS A 69 2.13 -12.34 4.95
C LYS A 69 2.07 -10.86 5.31
N TRP A 70 2.79 -10.45 6.36
CA TRP A 70 2.84 -9.06 6.81
C TRP A 70 4.11 -8.37 6.33
N TYR A 71 3.93 -7.20 5.74
CA TYR A 71 5.00 -6.34 5.26
C TYR A 71 5.30 -5.29 6.34
N ASP A 72 6.51 -5.33 6.90
CA ASP A 72 6.98 -4.38 7.92
C ASP A 72 7.95 -3.35 7.32
N THR A 73 7.48 -2.11 7.22
CA THR A 73 8.21 -0.99 6.60
C THR A 73 9.26 -0.37 7.51
N SER A 74 9.43 -0.85 8.74
CA SER A 74 10.50 -0.42 9.64
C SER A 74 11.83 -1.16 9.42
N THR A 75 11.82 -2.22 8.61
CA THR A 75 13.00 -3.06 8.37
C THR A 75 13.88 -2.55 7.23
N PRO A 76 15.23 -2.71 7.30
CA PRO A 76 16.13 -2.31 6.23
C PRO A 76 15.75 -2.91 4.87
N GLY A 77 15.74 -2.08 3.82
CA GLY A 77 15.31 -2.47 2.47
C GLY A 77 13.79 -2.47 2.25
N ARG A 78 12.98 -2.32 3.30
CA ARG A 78 11.50 -2.28 3.23
C ARG A 78 10.88 -0.93 3.57
N LEU A 79 11.71 0.10 3.74
CA LEU A 79 11.23 1.45 4.01
C LEU A 79 10.24 1.91 2.94
N ASN A 80 9.18 2.59 3.37
CA ASN A 80 8.14 3.19 2.51
C ASN A 80 8.28 4.71 2.40
N THR A 81 9.50 5.23 2.58
CA THR A 81 9.82 6.66 2.57
C THR A 81 10.12 7.17 1.15
N GLY A 82 10.24 8.51 1.01
CA GLY A 82 10.48 9.17 -0.28
C GLY A 82 9.21 9.31 -1.12
N HIS A 83 9.34 9.85 -2.34
CA HIS A 83 8.22 10.08 -3.24
C HIS A 83 7.08 10.88 -2.56
N THR A 84 7.45 11.98 -1.90
CA THR A 84 6.53 12.81 -1.09
C THR A 84 5.92 13.99 -1.86
N PHE A 85 6.22 14.13 -3.15
CA PHE A 85 5.71 15.22 -3.99
C PHE A 85 4.18 15.21 -4.15
N GLY A 86 3.51 14.08 -3.86
CA GLY A 86 2.04 14.02 -3.83
C GLY A 86 1.43 14.63 -2.55
N ASP A 87 2.23 14.90 -1.52
CA ASP A 87 1.73 15.38 -0.22
C ASP A 87 1.19 16.82 -0.29
N ASP A 88 1.60 17.57 -1.31
CA ASP A 88 1.13 18.93 -1.57
C ASP A 88 -0.25 18.95 -2.25
N LEU A 89 -0.69 17.81 -2.82
CA LEU A 89 -2.02 17.69 -3.41
C LEU A 89 -3.09 17.71 -2.32
N ASN A 90 -4.16 18.44 -2.57
CA ASN A 90 -5.38 18.30 -1.79
C ASN A 90 -6.14 17.01 -2.20
N GLU A 91 -7.19 16.64 -1.45
CA GLU A 91 -7.95 15.42 -1.72
C GLU A 91 -8.62 15.41 -3.10
N GLN A 92 -9.08 16.55 -3.60
CA GLN A 92 -9.73 16.66 -4.91
C GLN A 92 -8.71 16.45 -6.04
N GLU A 93 -7.55 17.09 -5.96
CA GLU A 93 -6.46 16.92 -6.93
C GLU A 93 -5.95 15.48 -6.94
N ARG A 94 -5.78 14.88 -5.76
CA ARG A 94 -5.38 13.47 -5.63
C ARG A 94 -6.41 12.53 -6.27
N SER A 95 -7.70 12.80 -6.07
CA SER A 95 -8.77 12.05 -6.73
C SER A 95 -8.72 12.17 -8.25
N GLN A 96 -8.43 13.37 -8.79
CA GLN A 96 -8.30 13.57 -10.23
C GLN A 96 -7.12 12.79 -10.81
N VAL A 97 -5.97 12.77 -10.13
CA VAL A 97 -4.82 11.95 -10.54
C VAL A 97 -5.19 10.47 -10.56
N LEU A 98 -5.90 9.96 -9.54
CA LEU A 98 -6.35 8.57 -9.51
C LEU A 98 -7.25 8.23 -10.71
N GLU A 99 -8.24 9.08 -11.03
CA GLU A 99 -9.11 8.85 -12.20
C GLU A 99 -8.33 8.91 -13.51
N TYR A 100 -7.38 9.83 -13.65
CA TYR A 100 -6.51 9.89 -14.83
C TYR A 100 -5.70 8.59 -14.99
N LEU A 101 -5.09 8.09 -13.91
CA LEU A 101 -4.28 6.87 -13.94
C LEU A 101 -5.09 5.60 -14.28
N LYS A 102 -6.41 5.58 -14.07
CA LYS A 102 -7.27 4.47 -14.54
C LYS A 102 -7.35 4.38 -16.06
N THR A 103 -7.04 5.46 -16.77
CA THR A 103 -7.08 5.51 -18.25
C THR A 103 -5.80 5.00 -18.92
N LEU A 104 -4.76 4.63 -18.15
CA LEU A 104 -3.43 4.18 -18.61
C LEU A 104 -3.19 2.68 -18.39
#